data_AF-A0A356MKD4-F1
#
_entry.id   AF-A0A356MKD4-F1
#
_cell.length_a   1.000
_cell.length_b   1.000
_cell.length_c   1.000
_cell.angle_alpha   90.00
_cell.angle_beta   90.00
_cell.angle_gamma   90.00
#
_symmetry.space_group_name_H-M   'P 1'
#
loop_
_entity.id
_entity.type
_entity.pdbx_description
1 polymer ?
#
loop_
_entity_poly.entity_id
_entity_poly.type
_entity_poly.pdbx_seq_one_letter_code
_entity_poly.pdbx_strand_id
1 'polypeptide(L)'
;MVEKNKKIKKSTAGKKIVVGITTACLLAIIGTSAYLIGSNWSSIKAGLNGQSLFTEKQVQEKVDKAYQEGLGESKKFQDIINDLTGNLRVVQSNLTKITIERDQFKIAYDTEQSNNKNLKNQIAQITQEINKLKSEKSQDIATINALSSELEKSKQLLSTSNEIQQSLATQVNELNSTIDALTGDVEYYKELLNQYKDENKASATFILDDGSTFSMKFIEKGTTIGDLPVPEDNDYFTFKYWTVNGVKVDSNYIVNEDTIFVGVCERYYTATFIYENVTTCTIKVAKGDIAIPDNTPEDTQYKRLNGWRVNGVLVDRDSYPITSNVTFVADIIYSYDVTFQTGVDGSEIKPQIVEQNGYAKIPTPPTHDYYTFMYWSVDGTNKIDLDTYPIISKTTFIAVWQKEYNTTYVVAGQIINQTLKAGEKLTFPEVNLDSDCTLIGYTTQSEPEVYTAEDLSEVVVKSEETYYAIVEKTISSMITITVPIVQYGNEFSYDVSSTFNIPNKKWAGASQCLVEATFGSYTTRGQINSTLLPSSKYTPKQTFSG
;
A
#
# COMPACT_ATOMS: atom_id res chain seq x y z
N MET A 1 12.67 -3.51 -22.56
CA MET A 1 13.83 -3.93 -23.37
C MET A 1 13.76 -3.19 -24.69
N VAL A 2 14.81 -2.45 -25.03
CA VAL A 2 14.88 -1.55 -26.20
C VAL A 2 15.18 -2.37 -27.46
N GLU A 3 14.26 -2.43 -28.41
CA GLU A 3 14.47 -3.06 -29.71
C GLU A 3 14.88 -2.00 -30.74
N LYS A 4 16.16 -2.02 -31.15
CA LYS A 4 16.73 -1.14 -32.16
C LYS A 4 16.15 -1.47 -33.54
N ASN A 5 15.17 -0.70 -33.99
CA ASN A 5 14.66 -0.77 -35.36
C ASN A 5 15.64 -0.13 -36.35
N LYS A 6 16.44 -0.98 -37.01
CA LYS A 6 17.37 -0.60 -38.08
C LYS A 6 16.58 -0.34 -39.37
N LYS A 7 16.26 0.93 -39.67
CA LYS A 7 15.63 1.36 -40.93
C LYS A 7 16.47 0.90 -42.13
N ILE A 8 15.95 -0.05 -42.91
CA ILE A 8 16.46 -0.40 -44.24
C ILE A 8 16.15 0.77 -45.19
N LYS A 9 17.20 1.46 -45.69
CA LYS A 9 17.08 2.41 -46.80
C LYS A 9 16.65 1.64 -48.05
N LYS A 10 15.40 1.82 -48.50
CA LYS A 10 14.99 1.45 -49.86
C LYS A 10 15.73 2.36 -50.85
N SER A 11 16.70 1.78 -51.55
CA SER A 11 17.31 2.36 -52.75
C SER A 11 16.23 2.49 -53.84
N THR A 12 15.83 3.73 -54.13
CA THR A 12 14.96 4.04 -55.29
C THR A 12 15.85 4.17 -56.53
N ALA A 13 16.35 3.05 -57.05
CA ALA A 13 16.98 2.98 -58.36
C ALA A 13 15.99 2.32 -59.32
N GLY A 14 15.16 3.11 -59.98
CA GLY A 14 14.21 2.59 -60.97
C GLY A 14 13.07 3.55 -61.28
N LYS A 15 13.36 4.59 -62.07
CA LYS A 15 12.44 5.29 -62.99
C LYS A 15 13.07 6.60 -63.47
N LYS A 16 13.84 6.53 -64.57
CA LYS A 16 13.99 7.61 -65.56
C LYS A 16 14.35 6.99 -66.91
N ILE A 17 13.35 6.44 -67.58
CA ILE A 17 13.38 6.26 -69.04
C ILE A 17 12.07 6.87 -69.55
N VAL A 18 12.18 7.55 -70.69
CA VAL A 18 11.11 8.19 -71.45
C VAL A 18 10.74 9.61 -70.97
N VAL A 19 11.51 10.60 -71.43
CA VAL A 19 11.06 11.69 -72.32
C VAL A 19 12.34 12.31 -72.90
N GLY A 20 12.50 12.29 -74.22
CA GLY A 20 13.65 12.91 -74.90
C GLY A 20 14.18 12.20 -76.14
N ILE A 21 13.40 11.32 -76.80
CA ILE A 21 13.72 10.84 -78.16
C ILE A 21 12.96 11.71 -79.16
N THR A 22 13.44 12.93 -79.38
CA THR A 22 13.18 13.70 -80.61
C THR A 22 14.30 14.69 -80.96
N THR A 23 15.39 14.76 -80.18
CA THR A 23 16.47 15.74 -80.45
C THR A 23 17.87 15.13 -80.34
N ALA A 24 18.03 13.86 -80.74
CA ALA A 24 19.33 13.19 -80.82
C ALA A 24 19.59 12.45 -82.17
N CYS A 25 18.72 12.66 -83.18
CA CYS A 25 18.92 12.15 -84.55
C CYS A 25 19.39 13.22 -85.55
N LEU A 26 19.72 14.43 -85.11
CA LEU A 26 20.20 15.52 -85.99
C LEU A 26 21.62 16.02 -85.71
N LEU A 27 22.35 15.39 -84.78
CA LEU A 27 23.75 15.76 -84.45
C LEU A 27 24.76 14.61 -84.54
N ALA A 28 24.42 13.53 -85.24
CA ALA A 28 25.32 12.41 -85.54
C ALA A 28 25.60 12.23 -87.05
N ILE A 29 25.59 13.33 -87.83
CA ILE A 29 25.89 13.33 -89.28
C ILE A 29 27.23 14.05 -89.64
N ILE A 30 28.02 14.54 -88.68
CA ILE A 30 29.31 15.23 -89.00
C ILE A 30 30.54 14.51 -88.40
N GLY A 31 30.41 13.25 -87.97
CA GLY A 31 31.45 12.55 -87.20
C GLY A 31 32.29 11.47 -87.91
N THR A 32 32.04 11.15 -89.19
CA THR A 32 32.73 10.02 -89.86
C THR A 32 33.23 10.29 -91.28
N SER A 33 33.34 11.56 -91.70
CA SER A 33 33.92 11.92 -93.01
C SER A 33 35.46 11.93 -93.05
N ALA A 34 36.16 11.52 -91.99
CA ALA A 34 37.62 11.50 -91.95
C ALA A 34 38.27 10.10 -92.06
N TYR A 35 37.49 9.00 -92.14
CA TYR A 35 38.05 7.63 -92.24
C TYR A 35 37.56 6.80 -93.44
N LEU A 36 36.89 7.43 -94.41
CA LEU A 36 36.48 6.78 -95.68
C LEU A 36 37.07 7.48 -96.94
N ILE A 37 38.16 8.22 -96.79
CA ILE A 37 38.88 8.86 -97.91
C ILE A 37 40.06 7.98 -98.42
N GLY A 38 40.26 6.79 -97.85
CA GLY A 38 41.42 5.94 -98.17
C GLY A 38 41.26 4.87 -99.26
N SER A 39 40.05 4.44 -99.63
CA SER A 39 39.90 3.16 -100.38
C SER A 39 38.95 3.09 -101.57
N ASN A 40 38.26 4.17 -101.98
CA ASN A 40 37.34 4.10 -103.14
C ASN A 40 37.37 5.34 -104.05
N TRP A 41 38.57 5.80 -104.39
CA TRP A 41 38.81 6.91 -105.32
C TRP A 41 38.24 6.66 -106.73
N SER A 42 38.09 5.39 -107.14
CA SER A 42 37.50 5.01 -108.44
C SER A 42 35.98 5.24 -108.49
N SER A 43 35.26 5.04 -107.39
CA SER A 43 33.80 5.21 -107.30
C SER A 43 33.37 6.69 -107.21
N ILE A 44 34.22 7.54 -106.62
CA ILE A 44 34.01 9.00 -106.55
C ILE A 44 34.17 9.63 -107.96
N LYS A 45 35.07 9.08 -108.78
CA LYS A 45 35.27 9.52 -110.17
C LYS A 45 34.08 9.17 -111.09
N ALA A 46 33.31 8.14 -110.75
CA ALA A 46 32.10 7.75 -111.49
C ALA A 46 30.85 8.57 -111.09
N GLY A 47 30.72 8.93 -109.80
CA GLY A 47 29.63 9.80 -109.32
C GLY A 47 29.69 11.24 -109.87
N LEU A 48 30.89 11.74 -110.17
CA LEU A 48 31.09 13.06 -110.81
C LEU A 48 30.62 13.11 -112.28
N ASN A 49 30.24 11.97 -112.89
CA ASN A 49 29.67 11.90 -114.24
C ASN A 49 28.13 11.71 -114.27
N GLY A 50 27.44 11.88 -113.14
CA GLY A 50 25.98 12.07 -113.13
C GLY A 50 25.10 10.83 -113.31
N GLN A 51 25.52 9.64 -112.89
CA GLN A 51 24.64 8.46 -112.78
C GLN A 51 24.35 8.09 -111.32
N SER A 52 23.08 7.81 -110.99
CA SER A 52 22.60 7.48 -109.64
C SER A 52 23.19 6.16 -109.13
N LEU A 53 23.70 6.15 -107.89
CA LEU A 53 24.52 5.09 -107.30
C LEU A 53 23.74 3.88 -106.75
N PHE A 54 22.39 3.92 -106.71
CA PHE A 54 21.53 2.79 -106.30
C PHE A 54 20.20 2.79 -107.08
N THR A 55 19.66 1.62 -107.38
CA THR A 55 18.33 1.49 -108.03
C THR A 55 17.20 1.59 -106.99
N GLU A 56 16.03 2.12 -107.38
CA GLU A 56 14.84 2.29 -106.52
C GLU A 56 14.44 0.97 -105.80
N LYS A 57 14.58 -0.16 -106.50
CA LYS A 57 14.35 -1.51 -105.96
C LYS A 57 15.32 -1.90 -104.83
N GLN A 58 16.58 -1.50 -104.91
CA GLN A 58 17.60 -1.78 -103.88
C GLN A 58 17.40 -0.94 -102.61
N VAL A 59 16.82 0.26 -102.75
CA VAL A 59 16.43 1.09 -101.60
C VAL A 59 15.20 0.50 -100.92
N GLN A 60 14.18 0.11 -101.69
CA GLN A 60 12.95 -0.48 -101.15
C GLN A 60 13.18 -1.82 -100.42
N GLU A 61 14.02 -2.72 -100.97
CA GLU A 61 14.37 -3.98 -100.29
C GLU A 61 15.07 -3.77 -98.95
N LYS A 62 15.93 -2.75 -98.84
CA LYS A 62 16.60 -2.40 -97.57
C LYS A 62 15.63 -1.82 -96.56
N VAL A 63 14.67 -1.02 -97.00
CA VAL A 63 13.62 -0.44 -96.15
C VAL A 63 12.67 -1.53 -95.64
N ASP A 64 12.22 -2.43 -96.50
CA ASP A 64 11.31 -3.52 -96.14
C ASP A 64 11.98 -4.53 -95.20
N LYS A 65 13.27 -4.85 -95.44
CA LYS A 65 14.06 -5.69 -94.54
C LYS A 65 14.23 -5.04 -93.17
N ALA A 66 14.58 -3.75 -93.12
CA ALA A 66 14.70 -3.00 -91.87
C ALA A 66 13.35 -2.90 -91.12
N TYR A 67 12.23 -2.76 -91.84
CA TYR A 67 10.88 -2.72 -91.26
C TYR A 67 10.48 -4.07 -90.65
N GLN A 68 10.73 -5.19 -91.35
CA GLN A 68 10.44 -6.54 -90.82
C GLN A 68 11.36 -6.94 -89.66
N GLU A 69 12.65 -6.57 -89.72
CA GLU A 69 13.60 -6.76 -88.62
C GLU A 69 13.17 -5.95 -87.37
N GLY A 70 12.77 -4.68 -87.55
CA GLY A 70 12.24 -3.84 -86.48
C GLY A 70 10.91 -4.35 -85.89
N LEU A 71 10.02 -4.93 -86.71
CA LEU A 71 8.78 -5.54 -86.26
C LEU A 71 9.05 -6.80 -85.39
N GLY A 72 10.04 -7.61 -85.79
CA GLY A 72 10.48 -8.79 -85.05
C GLY A 72 11.11 -8.44 -83.70
N GLU A 73 11.90 -7.37 -83.64
CA GLU A 73 12.44 -6.84 -82.37
C GLU A 73 11.33 -6.27 -81.47
N SER A 74 10.37 -5.53 -82.03
CA SER A 74 9.22 -5.01 -81.30
C SER A 74 8.37 -6.12 -80.66
N LYS A 75 8.13 -7.23 -81.38
CA LYS A 75 7.40 -8.39 -80.83
C LYS A 75 8.12 -9.04 -79.65
N LYS A 76 9.46 -9.19 -79.73
CA LYS A 76 10.27 -9.69 -78.60
C LYS A 76 10.16 -8.79 -77.37
N PHE A 77 10.17 -7.47 -77.54
CA PHE A 77 9.94 -6.54 -76.44
C PHE A 77 8.52 -6.65 -75.85
N GLN A 78 7.51 -6.87 -76.69
CA GLN A 78 6.13 -7.05 -76.24
C GLN A 78 5.94 -8.34 -75.41
N ASP A 79 6.57 -9.44 -75.82
CA ASP A 79 6.54 -10.70 -75.08
C ASP A 79 7.23 -10.57 -73.70
N ILE A 80 8.36 -9.84 -73.63
CA ILE A 80 9.04 -9.52 -72.36
C ILE A 80 8.15 -8.65 -71.47
N ILE A 81 7.48 -7.63 -72.02
CA ILE A 81 6.56 -6.78 -71.26
C ILE A 81 5.40 -7.60 -70.68
N ASN A 82 4.85 -8.53 -71.46
CA ASN A 82 3.76 -9.41 -71.02
C ASN A 82 4.20 -10.33 -69.89
N ASP A 83 5.38 -10.96 -69.99
CA ASP A 83 5.96 -11.81 -68.94
C ASP A 83 6.24 -11.02 -67.66
N LEU A 84 6.89 -9.85 -67.77
CA LEU A 84 7.15 -8.97 -66.62
C LEU A 84 5.85 -8.49 -65.96
N THR A 85 4.81 -8.21 -66.74
CA THR A 85 3.50 -7.83 -66.21
C THR A 85 2.83 -9.00 -65.49
N GLY A 86 2.95 -10.23 -66.00
CA GLY A 86 2.50 -11.46 -65.33
C GLY A 86 3.21 -11.66 -63.99
N ASN A 87 4.55 -11.57 -63.99
CA ASN A 87 5.36 -11.68 -62.78
C ASN A 87 5.04 -10.59 -61.75
N LEU A 88 4.81 -9.34 -62.19
CA LEU A 88 4.40 -8.25 -61.31
C LEU A 88 3.05 -8.54 -60.62
N ARG A 89 2.06 -9.09 -61.36
CA ARG A 89 0.77 -9.49 -60.77
C ARG A 89 0.93 -10.58 -59.71
N VAL A 90 1.80 -11.57 -59.95
CA VAL A 90 2.09 -12.63 -58.97
C VAL A 90 2.73 -12.05 -57.70
N VAL A 91 3.71 -11.15 -57.86
CA VAL A 91 4.36 -10.47 -56.73
C VAL A 91 3.36 -9.63 -55.93
N GLN A 92 2.46 -8.90 -56.60
CA GLN A 92 1.40 -8.13 -55.94
C GLN A 92 0.42 -9.03 -55.16
N SER A 93 0.05 -10.18 -55.72
CA SER A 93 -0.80 -11.17 -55.05
C SER A 93 -0.11 -11.74 -53.81
N ASN A 94 1.17 -12.13 -53.91
CA ASN A 94 1.94 -12.63 -52.78
C ASN A 94 2.14 -11.57 -51.69
N LEU A 95 2.38 -10.31 -52.07
CA LEU A 95 2.48 -9.21 -51.11
C LEU A 95 1.17 -9.01 -50.33
N THR A 96 0.03 -9.17 -51.01
CA THR A 96 -1.30 -9.10 -50.37
C THR A 96 -1.48 -10.24 -49.37
N LYS A 97 -1.13 -11.49 -49.74
CA LYS A 97 -1.18 -12.65 -48.84
C LYS A 97 -0.31 -12.45 -47.59
N ILE A 98 0.95 -12.03 -47.77
CA ILE A 98 1.88 -11.76 -46.67
C ILE A 98 1.35 -10.66 -45.75
N THR A 99 0.69 -9.64 -46.30
CA THR A 99 0.09 -8.56 -45.51
C THR A 99 -1.04 -9.08 -44.63
N ILE A 100 -1.90 -9.96 -45.17
CA ILE A 100 -2.99 -10.58 -44.42
C ILE A 100 -2.45 -11.48 -43.30
N GLU A 101 -1.46 -12.34 -43.60
CA GLU A 101 -0.84 -13.22 -42.60
C GLU A 101 -0.19 -12.41 -41.47
N ARG A 102 0.53 -11.33 -41.80
CA ARG A 102 1.09 -10.41 -40.81
C ARG A 102 0.01 -9.83 -39.89
N ASP A 103 -1.11 -9.38 -40.45
CA ASP A 103 -2.18 -8.77 -39.67
C ASP A 103 -2.88 -9.79 -38.76
N GLN A 104 -3.04 -11.03 -39.22
CA GLN A 104 -3.52 -12.13 -38.38
C GLN A 104 -2.56 -12.43 -37.22
N PHE A 105 -1.25 -12.49 -37.48
CA PHE A 105 -0.25 -12.68 -36.43
C PHE A 105 -0.25 -11.54 -35.41
N LYS A 106 -0.45 -10.30 -35.87
CA LYS A 106 -0.56 -9.15 -34.97
C LYS A 106 -1.77 -9.25 -34.04
N ILE A 107 -2.94 -9.58 -34.59
CA ILE A 107 -4.16 -9.78 -33.78
C ILE A 107 -3.97 -10.89 -32.75
N ALA A 108 -3.36 -12.01 -33.14
CA ALA A 108 -3.05 -13.10 -32.24
C ALA A 108 -2.08 -12.67 -31.13
N TYR A 109 -1.02 -11.93 -31.48
CA TYR A 109 -0.08 -11.37 -30.52
C TYR A 109 -0.76 -10.45 -29.49
N ASP A 110 -1.59 -9.51 -29.96
CA ASP A 110 -2.29 -8.56 -29.09
C ASP A 110 -3.28 -9.29 -28.15
N THR A 111 -3.95 -10.33 -28.66
CA THR A 111 -4.83 -11.19 -27.86
C THR A 111 -4.07 -11.90 -26.75
N GLU A 112 -2.92 -12.50 -27.06
CA GLU A 112 -2.08 -13.18 -26.08
C GLU A 112 -1.47 -12.21 -25.06
N GLN A 113 -1.17 -10.97 -25.45
CA GLN A 113 -0.73 -9.95 -24.50
C GLN A 113 -1.82 -9.60 -23.49
N SER A 114 -3.07 -9.47 -23.95
CA SER A 114 -4.22 -9.24 -23.06
C SER A 114 -4.45 -10.41 -22.11
N ASN A 115 -4.37 -11.66 -22.62
CA ASN A 115 -4.47 -12.88 -21.81
C ASN A 115 -3.38 -12.93 -20.73
N ASN A 116 -2.14 -12.62 -21.08
CA ASN A 116 -1.02 -12.57 -20.13
C ASN A 116 -1.21 -11.48 -19.06
N LYS A 117 -1.76 -10.32 -19.42
CA LYS A 117 -2.10 -9.27 -18.45
C LYS A 117 -3.17 -9.76 -17.46
N ASN A 118 -4.20 -10.45 -17.95
CA ASN A 118 -5.24 -11.03 -17.09
C ASN A 118 -4.66 -12.10 -16.14
N LEU A 119 -3.87 -13.04 -16.65
CA LEU A 119 -3.21 -14.07 -15.84
C LEU A 119 -2.31 -13.46 -14.76
N LYS A 120 -1.55 -12.40 -15.06
CA LYS A 120 -0.76 -11.68 -14.06
C LYS A 120 -1.61 -11.08 -12.94
N ASN A 121 -2.77 -10.51 -13.27
CA ASN A 121 -3.69 -9.98 -12.28
C ASN A 121 -4.27 -11.10 -11.40
N GLN A 122 -4.64 -12.24 -11.99
CA GLN A 122 -5.11 -13.40 -11.23
C GLN A 122 -4.03 -13.94 -10.28
N ILE A 123 -2.78 -14.05 -10.74
CA ILE A 123 -1.64 -14.45 -9.90
C ILE A 123 -1.46 -13.49 -8.72
N ALA A 124 -1.56 -12.18 -8.96
CA ALA A 124 -1.45 -11.17 -7.89
C ALA A 124 -2.56 -11.34 -6.83
N GLN A 125 -3.80 -11.55 -7.27
CA GLN A 125 -4.95 -11.80 -6.38
C GLN A 125 -4.75 -13.08 -5.55
N ILE A 126 -4.40 -14.19 -6.21
CA ILE A 126 -4.14 -15.47 -5.52
C ILE A 126 -2.99 -15.33 -4.51
N THR A 127 -1.96 -14.57 -4.85
CA THR A 127 -0.82 -14.33 -3.94
C THR A 127 -1.25 -13.56 -2.70
N GLN A 128 -2.11 -12.55 -2.84
CA GLN A 128 -2.68 -11.82 -1.70
C GLN A 128 -3.53 -12.73 -0.81
N GLU A 129 -4.38 -13.57 -1.42
CA GLU A 129 -5.21 -14.54 -0.70
C GLU A 129 -4.36 -15.56 0.09
N ILE A 130 -3.29 -16.09 -0.51
CA ILE A 130 -2.34 -17.00 0.16
C ILE A 130 -1.70 -16.32 1.38
N ASN A 131 -1.27 -15.07 1.25
CA ASN A 131 -0.64 -14.34 2.35
C ASN A 131 -1.62 -14.08 3.49
N LYS A 132 -2.87 -13.73 3.16
CA LYS A 132 -3.95 -13.59 4.14
C LYS A 132 -4.19 -14.91 4.89
N LEU A 133 -4.41 -16.01 4.17
CA LEU A 133 -4.61 -17.34 4.76
C LEU A 133 -3.43 -17.79 5.64
N LYS A 134 -2.20 -17.42 5.26
CA LYS A 134 -1.00 -17.71 6.06
C LYS A 134 -0.98 -16.93 7.38
N SER A 135 -1.43 -15.68 7.36
CA SER A 135 -1.56 -14.85 8.56
C SER A 135 -2.66 -15.39 9.49
N GLU A 136 -3.84 -15.69 8.94
CA GLU A 136 -4.96 -16.29 9.67
C GLU A 136 -4.55 -17.62 10.33
N LYS A 137 -3.89 -18.51 9.57
CA LYS A 137 -3.35 -19.77 10.11
C LYS A 137 -2.39 -19.53 11.29
N SER A 138 -1.57 -18.48 11.24
CA SER A 138 -0.63 -18.18 12.33
C SER A 138 -1.37 -17.70 13.58
N GLN A 139 -2.45 -16.92 13.43
CA GLN A 139 -3.31 -16.47 14.52
C GLN A 139 -4.08 -17.65 15.13
N ASP A 140 -4.60 -18.55 14.30
CA ASP A 140 -5.28 -19.76 14.75
C ASP A 140 -4.35 -20.66 15.56
N ILE A 141 -3.09 -20.87 15.10
CA ILE A 141 -2.08 -21.62 15.86
C ILE A 141 -1.79 -20.96 17.21
N ALA A 142 -1.66 -19.62 17.26
CA ALA A 142 -1.45 -18.91 18.52
C ALA A 142 -2.64 -19.11 19.48
N THR A 143 -3.86 -19.05 18.95
CA THR A 143 -5.09 -19.28 19.71
C THR A 143 -5.16 -20.71 20.26
N ILE A 144 -4.86 -21.72 19.43
CA ILE A 144 -4.81 -23.13 19.84
C ILE A 144 -3.79 -23.35 20.97
N ASN A 145 -2.60 -22.74 20.86
CA ASN A 145 -1.58 -22.85 21.89
C ASN A 145 -2.03 -22.21 23.22
N ALA A 146 -2.67 -21.04 23.17
CA ALA A 146 -3.22 -20.39 24.35
C ALA A 146 -4.30 -21.25 25.02
N LEU A 147 -5.26 -21.77 24.24
CA LEU A 147 -6.30 -22.67 24.73
C LEU A 147 -5.73 -23.97 25.32
N SER A 148 -4.68 -24.52 24.71
CA SER A 148 -4.00 -25.72 25.22
C SER A 148 -3.32 -25.45 26.56
N SER A 149 -2.69 -24.28 26.73
CA SER A 149 -2.11 -23.88 28.01
C SER A 149 -3.17 -23.74 29.10
N GLU A 150 -4.33 -23.14 28.78
CA GLU A 150 -5.43 -22.98 29.74
C GLU A 150 -6.09 -24.31 30.11
N LEU A 151 -6.18 -25.24 29.15
CA LEU A 151 -6.64 -26.61 29.40
C LEU A 151 -5.73 -27.34 30.40
N GLU A 152 -4.41 -27.19 30.28
CA GLU A 152 -3.47 -27.82 31.23
C GLU A 152 -3.59 -27.23 32.64
N LYS A 153 -3.76 -25.90 32.78
CA LYS A 153 -4.08 -25.29 34.08
C LYS A 153 -5.37 -25.84 34.67
N SER A 154 -6.40 -25.99 33.83
CA SER A 154 -7.69 -26.54 34.25
C SER A 154 -7.58 -28.00 34.73
N LYS A 155 -6.75 -28.82 34.08
CA LYS A 155 -6.46 -30.20 34.52
C LYS A 155 -5.74 -30.22 35.88
N GLN A 156 -4.78 -29.33 36.10
CA GLN A 156 -4.09 -29.21 37.38
C GLN A 156 -5.07 -28.84 38.50
N LEU A 157 -5.93 -27.84 38.26
CA LEU A 157 -6.98 -27.46 39.21
C LEU A 157 -7.93 -28.62 39.54
N LEU A 158 -8.30 -29.43 38.54
CA LEU A 158 -9.14 -30.61 38.78
C LEU A 158 -8.42 -31.66 39.65
N SER A 159 -7.12 -31.88 39.44
CA SER A 159 -6.32 -32.78 40.29
C SER A 159 -6.32 -32.31 41.73
N THR A 160 -5.99 -31.03 41.96
CA THR A 160 -6.01 -30.42 43.30
C THR A 160 -7.39 -30.50 43.94
N SER A 161 -8.47 -30.25 43.17
CA SER A 161 -9.84 -30.40 43.66
C SER A 161 -10.15 -31.82 44.13
N ASN A 162 -9.68 -32.84 43.40
CA ASN A 162 -9.88 -34.23 43.79
C ASN A 162 -9.09 -34.60 45.05
N GLU A 163 -7.86 -34.10 45.19
CA GLU A 163 -7.05 -34.28 46.40
C GLU A 163 -7.70 -33.64 47.62
N ILE A 164 -8.24 -32.42 47.48
CA ILE A 164 -9.01 -31.74 48.53
C ILE A 164 -10.25 -32.55 48.89
N GLN A 165 -11.00 -33.07 47.91
CA GLN A 165 -12.18 -33.90 48.18
C GLN A 165 -11.83 -35.17 48.94
N GLN A 166 -10.73 -35.85 48.60
CA GLN A 166 -10.26 -37.03 49.34
C GLN A 166 -9.86 -36.67 50.76
N SER A 167 -9.09 -35.59 50.94
CA SER A 167 -8.69 -35.12 52.27
C SER A 167 -9.91 -34.78 53.13
N LEU A 168 -10.90 -34.08 52.57
CA LEU A 168 -12.12 -33.73 53.27
C LEU A 168 -12.94 -34.98 53.64
N ALA A 169 -13.05 -35.97 52.75
CA ALA A 169 -13.71 -37.23 53.04
C ALA A 169 -13.04 -37.97 54.21
N THR A 170 -11.71 -37.98 54.26
CA THR A 170 -10.95 -38.54 55.40
C THR A 170 -11.26 -37.79 56.69
N GLN A 171 -11.19 -36.45 56.69
CA GLN A 171 -11.51 -35.63 57.86
C GLN A 171 -12.94 -35.86 58.35
N VAL A 172 -13.91 -35.99 57.44
CA VAL A 172 -15.30 -36.31 57.80
C VAL A 172 -15.41 -37.67 58.48
N ASN A 173 -14.70 -38.69 57.99
CA ASN A 173 -14.72 -40.02 58.61
C ASN A 173 -14.08 -40.02 60.01
N GLU A 174 -12.98 -39.28 60.19
CA GLU A 174 -12.31 -39.11 61.49
C GLU A 174 -13.20 -38.36 62.49
N LEU A 175 -13.87 -37.30 62.04
CA LEU A 175 -14.85 -36.56 62.83
C LEU A 175 -16.03 -37.45 63.23
N ASN A 176 -16.59 -38.22 62.29
CA ASN A 176 -17.68 -39.16 62.59
C ASN A 176 -17.26 -40.21 63.63
N SER A 177 -16.05 -40.75 63.53
CA SER A 177 -15.53 -41.71 64.51
C SER A 177 -15.38 -41.08 65.90
N THR A 178 -14.99 -39.81 65.95
CA THR A 178 -14.88 -39.02 67.19
C THR A 178 -16.26 -38.72 67.78
N ILE A 179 -17.23 -38.38 66.93
CA ILE A 179 -18.64 -38.19 67.33
C ILE A 179 -19.20 -39.49 67.93
N ASP A 180 -18.93 -40.64 67.32
CA ASP A 180 -19.38 -41.93 67.83
C ASP A 180 -18.78 -42.24 69.21
N ALA A 181 -17.46 -41.99 69.39
CA ALA A 181 -16.79 -42.16 70.68
C ALA A 181 -17.35 -41.24 71.76
N LEU A 182 -17.49 -39.94 71.46
CA LEU A 182 -18.06 -38.96 72.38
C LEU A 182 -19.52 -39.26 72.71
N THR A 183 -20.29 -39.79 71.75
CA THR A 183 -21.67 -40.21 71.98
C THR A 183 -21.71 -41.33 73.03
N GLY A 184 -20.81 -42.31 72.93
CA GLY A 184 -20.64 -43.36 73.93
C GLY A 184 -20.25 -42.81 75.31
N ASP A 185 -19.29 -41.89 75.38
CA ASP A 185 -18.88 -41.23 76.63
C ASP A 185 -20.05 -40.47 77.27
N VAL A 186 -20.83 -39.73 76.47
CA VAL A 186 -22.00 -39.00 76.96
C VAL A 186 -23.06 -39.94 77.53
N GLU A 187 -23.34 -41.07 76.88
CA GLU A 187 -24.26 -42.07 77.43
C GLU A 187 -23.75 -42.64 78.76
N TYR A 188 -22.47 -43.01 78.84
CA TYR A 188 -21.84 -43.47 80.07
C TYR A 188 -21.95 -42.44 81.20
N TYR A 189 -21.62 -41.17 80.94
CA TYR A 189 -21.71 -40.12 81.94
C TYR A 189 -23.16 -39.81 82.33
N LYS A 190 -24.14 -39.91 81.43
CA LYS A 190 -25.57 -39.79 81.79
C LYS A 190 -26.01 -40.88 82.77
N GLU A 191 -25.59 -42.11 82.55
CA GLU A 191 -25.87 -43.22 83.48
C GLU A 191 -25.22 -42.99 84.84
N LEU A 192 -23.96 -42.55 84.86
CA LEU A 192 -23.24 -42.21 86.08
C LEU A 192 -23.91 -41.05 86.83
N LEU A 193 -24.28 -39.98 86.13
CA LEU A 193 -24.95 -38.81 86.73
C LEU A 193 -26.29 -39.20 87.38
N ASN A 194 -27.04 -40.11 86.75
CA ASN A 194 -28.27 -40.65 87.33
C ASN A 194 -28.03 -41.44 88.63
N GLN A 195 -26.87 -42.08 88.80
CA GLN A 195 -26.49 -42.76 90.04
C GLN A 195 -26.07 -41.78 91.15
N TYR A 196 -25.44 -40.66 90.80
CA TYR A 196 -24.91 -39.67 91.74
C TYR A 196 -25.82 -38.43 91.91
N LYS A 197 -27.05 -38.48 91.40
CA LYS A 197 -27.99 -37.35 91.45
C LYS A 197 -28.37 -37.05 92.90
N ASP A 198 -27.62 -36.14 93.50
CA ASP A 198 -27.87 -35.58 94.82
C ASP A 198 -28.86 -34.43 94.66
N GLU A 199 -30.10 -34.61 95.13
CA GLU A 199 -31.16 -33.60 95.01
C GLU A 199 -30.79 -32.25 95.66
N ASN A 200 -29.76 -32.22 96.51
CA ASN A 200 -29.27 -31.01 97.17
C ASN A 200 -28.15 -30.27 96.40
N LYS A 201 -27.68 -30.80 95.26
CA LYS A 201 -26.62 -30.18 94.44
C LYS A 201 -27.12 -29.81 93.03
N ALA A 202 -26.51 -28.79 92.45
CA ALA A 202 -26.76 -28.32 91.09
C ALA A 202 -25.44 -28.25 90.30
N SER A 203 -25.54 -28.40 88.98
CA SER A 203 -24.42 -28.20 88.06
C SER A 203 -24.28 -26.74 87.66
N ALA A 204 -23.05 -26.26 87.65
CA ALA A 204 -22.68 -25.00 87.03
C ALA A 204 -21.82 -25.31 85.81
N THR A 205 -22.39 -25.10 84.62
CA THR A 205 -21.75 -25.41 83.33
C THR A 205 -21.29 -24.13 82.68
N PHE A 206 -20.00 -24.02 82.39
CA PHE A 206 -19.39 -22.86 81.76
C PHE A 206 -19.19 -23.14 80.27
N ILE A 207 -19.89 -22.40 79.42
CA ILE A 207 -19.81 -22.52 77.95
C ILE A 207 -19.34 -21.22 77.31
N LEU A 208 -18.49 -21.27 76.29
CA LEU A 208 -18.09 -20.07 75.54
C LEU A 208 -19.23 -19.59 74.62
N ASP A 209 -19.08 -18.40 74.05
CA ASP A 209 -20.05 -17.77 73.14
C ASP A 209 -20.33 -18.58 71.86
N ASP A 210 -19.41 -19.45 71.47
CA ASP A 210 -19.59 -20.40 70.36
C ASP A 210 -20.30 -21.71 70.76
N GLY A 211 -20.67 -21.86 72.04
CA GLY A 211 -21.39 -23.01 72.57
C GLY A 211 -20.49 -24.15 73.07
N SER A 212 -19.17 -24.03 72.96
CA SER A 212 -18.25 -25.04 73.50
C SER A 212 -18.21 -25.02 75.03
N THR A 213 -18.25 -26.20 75.66
CA THR A 213 -18.13 -26.31 77.13
C THR A 213 -16.68 -26.11 77.56
N PHE A 214 -16.42 -25.09 78.36
CA PHE A 214 -15.11 -24.82 78.96
C PHE A 214 -14.87 -25.69 80.20
N SER A 215 -15.84 -25.73 81.12
CA SER A 215 -15.73 -26.51 82.36
C SER A 215 -17.09 -26.73 83.02
N MET A 216 -17.14 -27.64 84.00
CA MET A 216 -18.34 -27.90 84.79
C MET A 216 -17.94 -28.17 86.25
N LYS A 217 -18.75 -27.70 87.20
CA LYS A 217 -18.61 -28.02 88.62
C LYS A 217 -19.96 -28.28 89.28
N PHE A 218 -19.97 -29.14 90.30
CA PHE A 218 -21.14 -29.38 91.15
C PHE A 218 -21.06 -28.54 92.42
N ILE A 219 -22.16 -27.88 92.78
CA ILE A 219 -22.25 -26.98 93.93
C ILE A 219 -23.53 -27.25 94.71
N GLU A 220 -23.50 -27.03 96.03
CA GLU A 220 -24.70 -27.15 96.87
C GLU A 220 -25.71 -26.07 96.51
N LYS A 221 -26.98 -26.46 96.34
CA LYS A 221 -28.06 -25.53 96.00
C LYS A 221 -28.20 -24.45 97.07
N GLY A 222 -28.36 -23.21 96.64
CA GLY A 222 -28.47 -22.05 97.51
C GLY A 222 -27.13 -21.48 97.99
N THR A 223 -26.00 -21.99 97.49
CA THR A 223 -24.66 -21.44 97.77
C THR A 223 -24.10 -20.63 96.59
N THR A 224 -23.08 -19.81 96.86
CA THR A 224 -22.41 -18.96 95.87
C THR A 224 -21.52 -19.77 94.94
N ILE A 225 -21.41 -19.35 93.68
CA ILE A 225 -20.60 -20.02 92.65
C ILE A 225 -19.11 -20.05 93.00
N GLY A 226 -18.60 -19.12 93.81
CA GLY A 226 -17.18 -19.04 94.15
C GLY A 226 -16.32 -18.70 92.93
N ASP A 227 -15.06 -19.14 92.92
CA ASP A 227 -14.12 -18.76 91.87
C ASP A 227 -14.63 -19.18 90.47
N LEU A 228 -14.68 -18.19 89.58
CA LEU A 228 -15.10 -18.37 88.20
C LEU A 228 -13.89 -18.80 87.36
N PRO A 229 -14.03 -19.86 86.55
CA PRO A 229 -12.99 -20.26 85.61
C PRO A 229 -12.68 -19.13 84.63
N VAL A 230 -11.42 -18.98 84.21
CA VAL A 230 -11.01 -17.98 83.21
C VAL A 230 -10.40 -18.71 82.01
N PRO A 231 -11.05 -18.71 80.84
CA PRO A 231 -10.47 -19.22 79.60
C PRO A 231 -9.22 -18.45 79.20
N GLU A 232 -8.22 -19.14 78.64
CA GLU A 232 -7.04 -18.49 78.07
C GLU A 232 -7.39 -17.77 76.77
N ASP A 233 -6.91 -16.54 76.63
CA ASP A 233 -7.01 -15.77 75.39
C ASP A 233 -6.19 -16.43 74.27
N ASN A 234 -6.62 -16.26 73.02
CA ASN A 234 -5.87 -16.73 71.86
C ASN A 234 -5.99 -15.77 70.66
N ASP A 235 -5.49 -16.20 69.50
CA ASP A 235 -5.46 -15.35 68.32
C ASP A 235 -6.84 -14.99 67.76
N TYR A 236 -7.87 -15.76 68.10
CA TYR A 236 -9.22 -15.62 67.55
C TYR A 236 -10.21 -14.99 68.51
N PHE A 237 -9.96 -15.03 69.82
CA PHE A 237 -10.81 -14.36 70.79
C PHE A 237 -10.10 -13.96 72.10
N THR A 238 -10.69 -12.98 72.79
CA THR A 238 -10.37 -12.58 74.15
C THR A 238 -11.59 -12.77 75.05
N PHE A 239 -11.44 -13.49 76.16
CA PHE A 239 -12.52 -13.67 77.13
C PHE A 239 -12.74 -12.39 77.95
N LYS A 240 -14.00 -12.02 78.21
CA LYS A 240 -14.34 -10.82 79.00
C LYS A 240 -14.96 -11.15 80.35
N TYR A 241 -16.08 -11.87 80.36
CA TYR A 241 -16.81 -12.23 81.59
C TYR A 241 -17.86 -13.30 81.32
N TRP A 242 -18.37 -13.90 82.40
CA TRP A 242 -19.50 -14.83 82.36
C TRP A 242 -20.84 -14.12 82.47
N THR A 243 -21.85 -14.69 81.83
CA THR A 243 -23.25 -14.28 81.95
C THR A 243 -24.14 -15.46 82.27
N VAL A 244 -25.25 -15.23 82.96
CA VAL A 244 -26.35 -16.19 83.08
C VAL A 244 -27.61 -15.51 82.57
N ASN A 245 -28.31 -16.16 81.63
CA ASN A 245 -29.47 -15.57 80.95
C ASN A 245 -29.18 -14.16 80.37
N GLY A 246 -27.97 -13.95 79.86
CA GLY A 246 -27.51 -12.69 79.28
C GLY A 246 -27.09 -11.60 80.30
N VAL A 247 -27.22 -11.87 81.60
CA VAL A 247 -26.82 -10.93 82.66
C VAL A 247 -25.43 -11.27 83.16
N LYS A 248 -24.53 -10.28 83.24
CA LYS A 248 -23.16 -10.47 83.78
C LYS A 248 -23.20 -10.94 85.23
N VAL A 249 -22.40 -11.94 85.56
CA VAL A 249 -22.30 -12.54 86.90
C VAL A 249 -20.87 -12.51 87.44
N ASP A 250 -20.75 -12.63 88.76
CA ASP A 250 -19.47 -12.71 89.47
C ASP A 250 -19.43 -13.95 90.39
N SER A 251 -18.39 -14.06 91.22
CA SER A 251 -18.19 -15.20 92.13
C SER A 251 -19.25 -15.33 93.24
N ASN A 252 -20.12 -14.34 93.42
CA ASN A 252 -21.19 -14.36 94.42
C ASN A 252 -22.53 -14.87 93.88
N TYR A 253 -22.63 -15.19 92.59
CA TYR A 253 -23.86 -15.71 92.00
C TYR A 253 -24.35 -16.97 92.71
N ILE A 254 -25.59 -16.99 93.18
CA ILE A 254 -26.17 -18.14 93.90
C ILE A 254 -26.74 -19.15 92.91
N VAL A 255 -26.30 -20.39 93.01
CA VAL A 255 -26.77 -21.49 92.15
C VAL A 255 -27.88 -22.26 92.87
N ASN A 256 -29.12 -22.19 92.38
CA ASN A 256 -30.27 -22.89 92.96
C ASN A 256 -30.67 -24.15 92.17
N GLU A 257 -30.28 -24.22 90.91
CA GLU A 257 -30.57 -25.28 89.95
C GLU A 257 -29.44 -25.36 88.92
N ASP A 258 -29.51 -26.36 88.04
CA ASP A 258 -28.55 -26.51 86.94
C ASP A 258 -28.49 -25.21 86.12
N THR A 259 -27.33 -24.55 86.15
CA THR A 259 -27.16 -23.20 85.60
C THR A 259 -26.07 -23.21 84.55
N ILE A 260 -26.36 -22.61 83.39
CA ILE A 260 -25.40 -22.41 82.31
C ILE A 260 -24.86 -20.97 82.38
N PHE A 261 -23.54 -20.88 82.48
CA PHE A 261 -22.77 -19.64 82.40
C PHE A 261 -22.23 -19.52 80.98
N VAL A 262 -22.64 -18.48 80.25
CA VAL A 262 -22.20 -18.20 78.89
C VAL A 262 -21.11 -17.14 78.92
N GLY A 263 -19.93 -17.49 78.40
CA GLY A 263 -18.78 -16.61 78.30
C GLY A 263 -18.99 -15.59 77.20
N VAL A 264 -18.77 -14.31 77.51
CA VAL A 264 -18.77 -13.23 76.53
C VAL A 264 -17.34 -13.04 76.06
N CYS A 265 -17.13 -13.20 74.74
CA CYS A 265 -15.83 -13.10 74.09
C CYS A 265 -15.82 -11.99 73.06
N GLU A 266 -14.67 -11.31 72.92
CA GLU A 266 -14.38 -10.41 71.81
C GLU A 266 -13.63 -11.20 70.73
N ARG A 267 -14.14 -11.22 69.49
CA ARG A 267 -13.56 -12.04 68.41
C ARG A 267 -12.72 -11.21 67.46
N TYR A 268 -11.70 -11.84 66.89
CA TYR A 268 -10.79 -11.23 65.92
C TYR A 268 -10.77 -12.01 64.60
N TYR A 269 -10.51 -11.28 63.52
CA TYR A 269 -10.35 -11.83 62.17
C TYR A 269 -9.13 -11.23 61.49
N THR A 270 -8.66 -11.90 60.43
CA THR A 270 -7.52 -11.45 59.64
C THR A 270 -7.96 -10.88 58.29
N ALA A 271 -7.43 -9.71 57.95
CA ALA A 271 -7.54 -9.10 56.63
C ALA A 271 -6.17 -9.17 55.94
N THR A 272 -6.11 -9.85 54.80
CA THR A 272 -4.89 -10.01 54.00
C THR A 272 -4.95 -9.10 52.77
N PHE A 273 -3.88 -8.36 52.49
CA PHE A 273 -3.80 -7.48 51.32
C PHE A 273 -2.78 -8.01 50.32
N ILE A 274 -3.19 -8.09 49.06
CA ILE A 274 -2.40 -8.61 47.95
C ILE A 274 -2.22 -7.51 46.89
N TYR A 275 -0.97 -7.23 46.53
CA TYR A 275 -0.60 -6.31 45.44
C TYR A 275 0.31 -7.06 44.46
N GLU A 276 -0.01 -7.00 43.16
CA GLU A 276 0.73 -7.72 42.10
C GLU A 276 0.95 -9.22 42.41
N ASN A 277 -0.08 -9.88 42.96
CA ASN A 277 -0.08 -11.29 43.38
C ASN A 277 0.87 -11.64 44.54
N VAL A 278 1.36 -10.63 45.28
CA VAL A 278 2.17 -10.81 46.48
C VAL A 278 1.40 -10.28 47.69
N THR A 279 1.36 -11.08 48.76
CA THR A 279 0.83 -10.61 50.05
C THR A 279 1.73 -9.52 50.61
N THR A 280 1.22 -8.30 50.73
CA THR A 280 1.98 -7.15 51.23
C THR A 280 1.82 -6.95 52.73
N CYS A 281 0.65 -7.26 53.29
CA CYS A 281 0.41 -7.18 54.72
C CYS A 281 -0.78 -8.04 55.15
N THR A 282 -0.80 -8.39 56.44
CA THR A 282 -1.92 -9.05 57.11
C THR A 282 -2.21 -8.30 58.41
N ILE A 283 -3.48 -7.99 58.65
CA ILE A 283 -3.92 -7.18 59.78
C ILE A 283 -4.93 -7.99 60.59
N LYS A 284 -4.76 -8.03 61.91
CA LYS A 284 -5.72 -8.58 62.86
C LYS A 284 -6.60 -7.43 63.37
N VAL A 285 -7.93 -7.60 63.27
CA VAL A 285 -8.91 -6.61 63.76
C VAL A 285 -10.06 -7.30 64.48
N ALA A 286 -10.77 -6.58 65.35
CA ALA A 286 -11.95 -7.13 66.01
C ALA A 286 -13.11 -7.31 65.01
N LYS A 287 -14.04 -8.20 65.33
CA LYS A 287 -15.23 -8.45 64.51
C LYS A 287 -16.04 -7.17 64.33
N GLY A 288 -16.25 -6.79 63.07
CA GLY A 288 -17.02 -5.61 62.67
C GLY A 288 -16.17 -4.35 62.45
N ASP A 289 -14.91 -4.35 62.89
CA ASP A 289 -13.98 -3.26 62.62
C ASP A 289 -13.52 -3.26 61.15
N ILE A 290 -12.86 -2.17 60.75
CA ILE A 290 -12.22 -2.03 59.43
C ILE A 290 -10.73 -2.31 59.53
N ALA A 291 -10.13 -2.83 58.46
CA ALA A 291 -8.69 -3.06 58.37
C ALA A 291 -8.04 -2.04 57.43
N ILE A 292 -7.08 -1.26 57.93
CA ILE A 292 -6.37 -0.23 57.17
C ILE A 292 -4.87 -0.58 57.12
N PRO A 293 -4.30 -0.89 55.94
CA PRO A 293 -2.88 -1.18 55.81
C PRO A 293 -2.03 0.07 56.03
N ASP A 294 -0.93 -0.06 56.76
CA ASP A 294 -0.01 1.05 57.07
C ASP A 294 0.58 1.70 55.81
N ASN A 295 0.73 0.94 54.73
CA ASN A 295 1.20 1.42 53.45
C ASN A 295 0.25 0.98 52.34
N THR A 296 -0.33 1.94 51.61
CA THR A 296 -0.95 1.67 50.32
C THR A 296 0.11 1.70 49.22
N PRO A 297 0.01 0.83 48.20
CA PRO A 297 0.86 0.91 47.02
C PRO A 297 0.90 2.33 46.45
N GLU A 298 2.10 2.83 46.15
CA GLU A 298 2.28 4.16 45.58
C GLU A 298 1.95 4.17 44.08
N ASP A 299 1.23 5.19 43.65
CA ASP A 299 1.01 5.45 42.23
C ASP A 299 2.32 5.85 41.55
N THR A 300 2.52 5.32 40.35
CA THR A 300 3.61 5.68 39.45
C THR A 300 3.04 6.17 38.13
N GLN A 301 3.88 6.71 37.25
CA GLN A 301 3.43 7.10 35.91
C GLN A 301 2.88 5.92 35.07
N TYR A 302 3.22 4.68 35.41
CA TYR A 302 2.83 3.48 34.64
C TYR A 302 1.80 2.59 35.34
N LYS A 303 1.51 2.86 36.62
CA LYS A 303 0.62 2.04 37.44
C LYS A 303 -0.05 2.91 38.47
N ARG A 304 -1.37 2.82 38.59
CA ARG A 304 -2.11 3.42 39.70
C ARG A 304 -3.05 2.43 40.36
N LEU A 305 -3.27 2.60 41.66
CA LEU A 305 -4.25 1.81 42.41
C LEU A 305 -5.66 2.37 42.15
N ASN A 306 -6.52 1.58 41.53
CA ASN A 306 -7.94 1.92 41.34
C ASN A 306 -8.77 1.61 42.60
N GLY A 307 -8.36 0.62 43.39
CA GLY A 307 -9.01 0.25 44.64
C GLY A 307 -8.71 -1.19 45.05
N TRP A 308 -9.56 -1.77 45.87
CA TRP A 308 -9.41 -3.14 46.36
C TRP A 308 -10.62 -3.98 45.98
N ARG A 309 -10.37 -5.23 45.61
CA ARG A 309 -11.40 -6.23 45.31
C ARG A 309 -11.47 -7.27 46.42
N VAL A 310 -12.68 -7.62 46.82
CA VAL A 310 -12.97 -8.79 47.65
C VAL A 310 -13.83 -9.72 46.83
N ASN A 311 -13.41 -10.98 46.69
CA ASN A 311 -14.08 -11.98 45.85
C ASN A 311 -14.35 -11.47 44.41
N GLY A 312 -13.40 -10.71 43.85
CA GLY A 312 -13.48 -10.14 42.50
C GLY A 312 -14.30 -8.84 42.37
N VAL A 313 -15.04 -8.43 43.40
CA VAL A 313 -15.88 -7.23 43.40
C VAL A 313 -15.12 -6.06 44.01
N LEU A 314 -15.13 -4.90 43.35
CA LEU A 314 -14.52 -3.68 43.87
C LEU A 314 -15.30 -3.20 45.10
N VAL A 315 -14.59 -2.93 46.20
CA VAL A 315 -15.17 -2.50 47.46
C VAL A 315 -14.56 -1.18 47.91
N ASP A 316 -15.34 -0.42 48.67
CA ASP A 316 -14.80 0.69 49.45
C ASP A 316 -14.13 0.14 50.71
N ARG A 317 -12.80 0.05 50.66
CA ARG A 317 -11.98 -0.49 51.73
C ARG A 317 -12.08 0.30 53.03
N ASP A 318 -12.33 1.62 52.96
CA ASP A 318 -12.36 2.48 54.15
C ASP A 318 -13.67 2.34 54.96
N SER A 319 -14.65 1.59 54.42
CA SER A 319 -15.94 1.32 55.06
C SER A 319 -16.30 -0.16 55.12
N TYR A 320 -15.39 -1.07 54.74
CA TYR A 320 -15.65 -2.51 54.66
C TYR A 320 -15.50 -3.21 56.03
N PRO A 321 -16.59 -3.70 56.65
CA PRO A 321 -16.53 -4.33 57.97
C PRO A 321 -15.98 -5.76 57.87
N ILE A 322 -15.08 -6.12 58.79
CA ILE A 322 -14.47 -7.44 58.84
C ILE A 322 -15.29 -8.37 59.74
N THR A 323 -16.10 -9.24 59.13
CA THR A 323 -16.93 -10.22 59.84
C THR A 323 -16.43 -11.66 59.74
N SER A 324 -15.39 -11.89 58.93
CA SER A 324 -14.68 -13.15 58.74
C SER A 324 -13.28 -12.84 58.20
N ASN A 325 -12.41 -13.85 58.11
CA ASN A 325 -11.14 -13.68 57.40
C ASN A 325 -11.41 -13.26 55.95
N VAL A 326 -10.68 -12.25 55.46
CA VAL A 326 -10.91 -11.67 54.14
C VAL A 326 -9.59 -11.41 53.41
N THR A 327 -9.62 -11.49 52.09
CA THR A 327 -8.49 -11.12 51.22
C THR A 327 -8.90 -9.97 50.31
N PHE A 328 -8.18 -8.86 50.42
CA PHE A 328 -8.26 -7.71 49.53
C PHE A 328 -7.19 -7.84 48.44
N VAL A 329 -7.61 -7.79 47.18
CA VAL A 329 -6.70 -7.82 46.02
C VAL A 329 -6.71 -6.45 45.35
N ALA A 330 -5.53 -5.85 45.17
CA ALA A 330 -5.40 -4.56 44.53
C ALA A 330 -5.90 -4.60 43.07
N ASP A 331 -6.74 -3.64 42.71
CA ASP A 331 -7.16 -3.36 41.34
C ASP A 331 -6.24 -2.30 40.75
N ILE A 332 -5.44 -2.66 39.75
CA ILE A 332 -4.37 -1.80 39.22
C ILE A 332 -4.70 -1.38 37.79
N ILE A 333 -4.59 -0.08 37.51
CA ILE A 333 -4.66 0.46 36.15
C ILE A 333 -3.24 0.68 35.63
N TYR A 334 -2.91 0.02 34.53
CA TYR A 334 -1.63 0.14 33.85
C TYR A 334 -1.65 1.27 32.81
N SER A 335 -0.49 1.86 32.54
CA SER A 335 -0.28 2.79 31.44
C SER A 335 1.00 2.46 30.68
N TYR A 336 1.06 2.81 29.39
CA TYR A 336 2.15 2.46 28.49
C TYR A 336 2.68 3.66 27.73
N ASP A 337 3.97 3.61 27.41
CA ASP A 337 4.60 4.56 26.49
C ASP A 337 4.05 4.37 25.07
N VAL A 338 3.68 5.49 24.46
CA VAL A 338 3.37 5.61 23.04
C VAL A 338 4.35 6.58 22.40
N THR A 339 5.05 6.12 21.36
CA THR A 339 6.01 6.93 20.61
C THR A 339 5.63 7.01 19.14
N PHE A 340 6.08 8.08 18.47
CA PHE A 340 5.82 8.31 17.05
C PHE A 340 7.14 8.48 16.32
N GLN A 341 7.46 7.53 15.46
CA GLN A 341 8.65 7.52 14.62
C GLN A 341 8.29 8.07 13.24
N THR A 342 8.84 9.24 12.93
CA THR A 342 8.60 9.91 11.65
C THR A 342 9.57 9.42 10.56
N GLY A 343 10.72 8.84 10.95
CA GLY A 343 11.77 8.42 10.01
C GLY A 343 12.54 9.60 9.39
N VAL A 344 12.35 10.81 9.90
CA VAL A 344 12.99 12.05 9.44
C VAL A 344 13.86 12.60 10.56
N ASP A 345 15.09 13.01 10.23
CA ASP A 345 16.00 13.59 11.20
C ASP A 345 15.41 14.89 11.79
N GLY A 346 15.30 14.96 13.12
CA GLY A 346 14.92 16.18 13.86
C GLY A 346 13.43 16.43 14.10
N SER A 347 12.52 15.60 13.58
CA SER A 347 11.07 15.71 13.87
C SER A 347 10.65 14.74 14.98
N GLU A 348 11.00 15.06 16.23
CA GLU A 348 10.55 14.29 17.40
C GLU A 348 9.15 14.73 17.85
N ILE A 349 8.19 13.82 17.74
CA ILE A 349 6.88 13.97 18.36
C ILE A 349 7.02 13.51 19.82
N LYS A 350 6.57 14.35 20.76
CA LYS A 350 6.64 14.05 22.19
C LYS A 350 5.95 12.71 22.49
N PRO A 351 6.61 11.80 23.23
CA PRO A 351 5.98 10.58 23.72
C PRO A 351 4.73 10.89 24.56
N GLN A 352 3.80 9.95 24.54
CA GLN A 352 2.58 9.99 25.35
C GLN A 352 2.58 8.82 26.32
N ILE A 353 1.96 9.01 27.47
CA ILE A 353 1.62 7.93 28.39
C ILE A 353 0.12 7.73 28.29
N VAL A 354 -0.29 6.52 27.91
CA VAL A 354 -1.70 6.19 27.66
C VAL A 354 -2.09 5.03 28.56
N GLU A 355 -3.22 5.16 29.26
CA GLU A 355 -3.79 4.07 30.06
C GLU A 355 -4.08 2.84 29.20
N GLN A 356 -3.98 1.66 29.80
CA GLN A 356 -4.32 0.40 29.16
C GLN A 356 -5.75 0.45 28.61
N ASN A 357 -5.92 0.01 27.37
CA ASN A 357 -7.15 0.10 26.58
C ASN A 357 -7.59 1.53 26.20
N GLY A 358 -6.82 2.56 26.57
CA GLY A 358 -7.00 3.91 26.08
C GLY A 358 -6.49 4.12 24.65
N TYR A 359 -6.65 5.34 24.15
CA TYR A 359 -6.28 5.74 22.79
C TYR A 359 -5.22 6.83 22.81
N ALA A 360 -4.27 6.76 21.88
CA ALA A 360 -3.23 7.78 21.74
C ALA A 360 -3.82 9.04 21.10
N LYS A 361 -3.42 10.22 21.57
CA LYS A 361 -3.82 11.48 20.95
C LYS A 361 -3.15 11.62 19.59
N ILE A 362 -3.93 11.93 18.55
CA ILE A 362 -3.41 12.18 17.20
C ILE A 362 -2.44 13.38 17.22
N PRO A 363 -1.17 13.20 16.81
CA PRO A 363 -0.24 14.32 16.64
C PRO A 363 -0.54 15.07 15.34
N THR A 364 -0.05 16.31 15.23
CA THR A 364 -0.01 17.01 13.95
C THR A 364 0.76 16.17 12.92
N PRO A 365 0.25 15.99 11.68
CA PRO A 365 0.96 15.25 10.65
C PRO A 365 2.39 15.77 10.46
N PRO A 366 3.40 14.88 10.48
CA PRO A 366 4.79 15.28 10.25
C PRO A 366 4.99 15.72 8.78
N THR A 367 6.02 16.53 8.54
CA THR A 367 6.42 16.99 7.20
C THR A 367 7.78 16.42 6.81
N HIS A 368 7.97 16.05 5.54
CA HIS A 368 9.24 15.58 5.00
C HIS A 368 9.41 16.10 3.58
N ASP A 369 10.60 16.61 3.24
CA ASP A 369 10.89 17.06 1.87
C ASP A 369 10.75 15.91 0.87
N TYR A 370 10.08 16.15 -0.26
CA TYR A 370 9.84 15.15 -1.31
C TYR A 370 8.96 13.95 -0.90
N TYR A 371 8.26 14.02 0.24
CA TYR A 371 7.34 12.97 0.69
C TYR A 371 6.10 13.55 1.37
N THR A 372 4.92 13.10 0.96
CA THR A 372 3.67 13.40 1.67
C THR A 372 3.42 12.37 2.77
N PHE A 373 3.10 12.83 3.98
CA PHE A 373 2.61 11.94 5.06
C PHE A 373 1.24 11.36 4.68
N MET A 374 1.09 10.04 4.81
CA MET A 374 -0.14 9.34 4.48
C MET A 374 -0.93 8.93 5.72
N TYR A 375 -0.29 8.18 6.62
CA TYR A 375 -0.92 7.65 7.83
C TYR A 375 0.10 7.11 8.83
N TRP A 376 -0.39 6.78 10.03
CA TRP A 376 0.36 6.05 11.05
C TRP A 376 0.14 4.54 10.92
N SER A 377 1.18 3.78 11.24
CA SER A 377 1.18 2.31 11.21
C SER A 377 2.03 1.76 12.36
N VAL A 378 1.74 0.59 12.90
CA VAL A 378 2.64 -0.10 13.85
C VAL A 378 3.58 -1.09 13.17
N ASP A 379 3.28 -1.49 11.93
CA ASP A 379 4.07 -2.42 11.12
C ASP A 379 4.71 -1.76 9.89
N GLY A 380 4.52 -0.45 9.74
CA GLY A 380 5.03 0.34 8.62
C GLY A 380 4.25 0.17 7.31
N THR A 381 3.19 -0.64 7.29
CA THR A 381 2.43 -0.97 6.07
C THR A 381 0.94 -0.69 6.23
N ASN A 382 0.31 -1.22 7.27
CA ASN A 382 -1.14 -1.13 7.46
C ASN A 382 -1.51 0.19 8.14
N LYS A 383 -2.52 0.88 7.59
CA LYS A 383 -3.07 2.10 8.17
C LYS A 383 -3.77 1.79 9.49
N ILE A 384 -3.45 2.59 10.50
CA ILE A 384 -4.13 2.59 11.79
C ILE A 384 -4.87 3.91 11.99
N ASP A 385 -6.05 3.81 12.57
CA ASP A 385 -6.79 4.93 13.12
C ASP A 385 -6.48 5.04 14.63
N LEU A 386 -5.78 6.09 15.03
CA LEU A 386 -5.33 6.29 16.40
C LEU A 386 -6.49 6.52 17.38
N ASP A 387 -7.63 7.02 16.90
CA ASP A 387 -8.81 7.26 17.73
C ASP A 387 -9.53 5.96 18.13
N THR A 388 -9.20 4.84 17.46
CA THR A 388 -9.85 3.53 17.69
C THR A 388 -8.87 2.40 18.00
N TYR A 389 -7.55 2.65 18.00
CA TYR A 389 -6.54 1.65 18.27
C TYR A 389 -6.21 1.56 19.78
N PRO A 390 -6.62 0.49 20.47
CA PRO A 390 -6.42 0.38 21.92
C PRO A 390 -4.96 0.09 22.26
N ILE A 391 -4.42 0.83 23.23
CA ILE A 391 -3.06 0.63 23.73
C ILE A 391 -3.06 -0.46 24.82
N ILE A 392 -2.48 -1.62 24.51
CA ILE A 392 -2.37 -2.76 25.45
C ILE A 392 -0.92 -3.05 25.89
N SER A 393 0.05 -2.36 25.29
CA SER A 393 1.48 -2.47 25.57
C SER A 393 2.21 -1.24 25.03
N LYS A 394 3.51 -1.13 25.31
CA LYS A 394 4.37 -0.11 24.72
C LYS A 394 4.26 -0.14 23.19
N THR A 395 3.86 0.99 22.60
CA THR A 395 3.52 1.08 21.18
C THR A 395 4.34 2.15 20.48
N THR A 396 4.79 1.84 19.27
CA THR A 396 5.48 2.79 18.40
C THR A 396 4.71 2.90 17.09
N PHE A 397 4.22 4.10 16.79
CA PHE A 397 3.59 4.42 15.51
C PHE A 397 4.63 4.97 14.54
N ILE A 398 4.72 4.36 13.38
CA ILE A 398 5.62 4.68 12.28
C ILE A 398 4.85 5.48 11.24
N ALA A 399 5.40 6.61 10.81
CA ALA A 399 4.85 7.41 9.74
C ALA A 399 5.05 6.68 8.40
N VAL A 400 3.96 6.53 7.65
CA VAL A 400 4.01 6.01 6.29
C VAL A 400 3.92 7.17 5.31
N TRP A 401 4.83 7.16 4.34
CA TRP A 401 5.09 8.26 3.42
C TRP A 401 4.82 7.85 1.98
N GLN A 402 4.34 8.79 1.17
CA GLN A 402 4.24 8.66 -0.27
C GLN A 402 5.24 9.63 -0.92
N LYS A 403 6.10 9.10 -1.79
CA LYS A 403 7.11 9.91 -2.47
C LYS A 403 6.45 10.94 -3.40
N GLU A 404 7.00 12.14 -3.43
CA GLU A 404 6.64 13.21 -4.35
C GLU A 404 7.67 13.30 -5.49
N TYR A 405 7.20 13.72 -6.66
CA TYR A 405 8.02 14.01 -7.81
C TYR A 405 7.72 15.43 -8.28
N ASN A 406 8.77 16.17 -8.64
CA ASN A 406 8.62 17.43 -9.34
C ASN A 406 8.54 17.17 -10.84
N THR A 407 7.39 17.48 -11.42
CA THR A 407 7.15 17.42 -12.86
C THR A 407 7.28 18.81 -13.44
N THR A 408 8.01 18.91 -14.55
CA THR A 408 8.28 20.17 -15.24
C THR A 408 7.51 20.23 -16.56
N TYR A 409 6.77 21.30 -16.80
CA TYR A 409 6.07 21.56 -18.06
C TYR A 409 6.72 22.73 -18.78
N VAL A 410 7.09 22.51 -20.05
CA VAL A 410 7.66 23.53 -20.93
C VAL A 410 6.63 23.90 -21.98
N VAL A 411 6.11 25.12 -21.91
CA VAL A 411 5.01 25.60 -22.77
C VAL A 411 5.39 26.94 -23.38
N ALA A 412 5.55 26.99 -24.70
CA ALA A 412 5.92 28.22 -25.42
C ALA A 412 7.13 28.98 -24.81
N GLY A 413 8.07 28.25 -24.19
CA GLY A 413 9.26 28.81 -23.53
C GLY A 413 9.10 29.14 -22.03
N GLN A 414 7.90 29.00 -21.46
CA GLN A 414 7.65 29.08 -20.02
C GLN A 414 7.89 27.73 -19.34
N ILE A 415 8.40 27.77 -18.10
CA ILE A 415 8.63 26.59 -17.25
C ILE A 415 7.62 26.64 -16.10
N ILE A 416 6.79 25.61 -15.97
CA ILE A 416 5.84 25.43 -14.89
C ILE A 416 6.23 24.17 -14.13
N ASN A 417 6.48 24.29 -12.83
CA ASN A 417 6.78 23.13 -11.97
C ASN A 417 5.53 22.75 -11.18
N GLN A 418 5.29 21.45 -11.09
CA GLN A 418 4.22 20.88 -10.29
C GLN A 418 4.77 19.73 -9.46
N THR A 419 4.43 19.71 -8.17
CA THR A 419 4.74 18.59 -7.28
C THR A 419 3.55 17.64 -7.26
N LEU A 420 3.77 16.39 -7.66
CA LEU A 420 2.75 15.34 -7.72
C LEU A 420 3.21 14.12 -6.93
N LYS A 421 2.28 13.37 -6.33
CA LYS A 421 2.65 12.16 -5.59
C LYS A 421 2.82 10.98 -6.54
N ALA A 422 3.74 10.09 -6.18
CA ALA A 422 3.97 8.83 -6.89
C ALA A 422 2.68 8.03 -7.00
N GLY A 423 2.27 7.68 -8.23
CA GLY A 423 1.04 6.93 -8.49
C GLY A 423 -0.23 7.78 -8.63
N GLU A 424 -0.18 9.10 -8.40
CA GLU A 424 -1.26 10.01 -8.81
C GLU A 424 -1.32 10.12 -10.34
N LYS A 425 -2.50 10.45 -10.87
CA LYS A 425 -2.67 10.72 -12.30
C LYS A 425 -1.97 12.02 -12.67
N LEU A 426 -1.43 12.08 -13.89
CA LEU A 426 -0.91 13.33 -14.41
C LEU A 426 -2.02 14.40 -14.43
N THR A 427 -1.64 15.63 -14.11
CA THR A 427 -2.50 16.79 -14.32
C THR A 427 -1.68 17.81 -15.07
N PHE A 428 -2.17 18.29 -16.22
CA PHE A 428 -1.46 19.31 -16.98
C PHE A 428 -1.85 20.70 -16.47
N PRO A 429 -0.90 21.64 -16.38
CA PRO A 429 -1.22 23.00 -15.98
C PRO A 429 -2.10 23.68 -17.04
N GLU A 430 -2.96 24.59 -16.59
CA GLU A 430 -3.65 25.51 -17.51
C GLU A 430 -2.62 26.42 -18.19
N VAL A 431 -2.74 26.56 -19.51
CA VAL A 431 -1.81 27.32 -20.33
C VAL A 431 -2.51 28.48 -21.02
N ASN A 432 -1.91 29.67 -20.93
CA ASN A 432 -2.34 30.84 -21.67
C ASN A 432 -1.59 30.89 -23.00
N LEU A 433 -2.26 30.46 -24.08
CA LEU A 433 -1.72 30.53 -25.44
C LEU A 433 -2.22 31.77 -26.17
N ASP A 434 -1.44 32.25 -27.14
CA ASP A 434 -1.89 33.31 -28.06
C ASP A 434 -3.18 32.87 -28.78
N SER A 435 -4.03 33.82 -29.16
CA SER A 435 -5.35 33.53 -29.75
C SER A 435 -5.29 32.74 -31.07
N ASP A 436 -4.13 32.69 -31.72
CA ASP A 436 -3.88 31.93 -32.95
C ASP A 436 -3.26 30.54 -32.71
N CYS A 437 -3.14 30.12 -31.44
CA CYS A 437 -2.51 28.88 -31.00
C CYS A 437 -3.48 27.97 -30.24
N THR A 438 -3.43 26.66 -30.52
CA THR A 438 -4.26 25.63 -29.87
C THR A 438 -3.37 24.56 -29.24
N LEU A 439 -3.54 24.26 -27.95
CA LEU A 439 -2.85 23.15 -27.30
C LEU A 439 -3.39 21.81 -27.83
N ILE A 440 -2.50 20.94 -28.29
CA ILE A 440 -2.85 19.62 -28.81
C ILE A 440 -2.60 18.53 -27.74
N GLY A 441 -1.59 18.72 -26.90
CA GLY A 441 -1.23 17.79 -25.84
C GLY A 441 0.20 18.04 -25.36
N TYR A 442 0.74 17.09 -24.61
CA TYR A 442 2.12 17.13 -24.11
C TYR A 442 2.89 15.91 -24.59
N THR A 443 4.22 16.02 -24.69
CA THR A 443 5.09 14.89 -25.01
C THR A 443 6.37 14.96 -24.19
N THR A 444 7.08 13.84 -24.02
CA THR A 444 8.38 13.83 -23.33
C THR A 444 9.50 13.54 -24.33
N GLN A 445 10.75 13.79 -23.92
CA GLN A 445 11.90 13.40 -24.76
C GLN A 445 12.12 11.89 -24.81
N SER A 446 11.71 11.18 -23.75
CA SER A 446 11.85 9.74 -23.58
C SER A 446 10.78 8.95 -24.34
N GLU A 447 9.55 9.47 -24.39
CA GLU A 447 8.39 8.85 -25.05
C GLU A 447 7.70 9.88 -25.96
N PRO A 448 7.84 9.79 -27.30
CA PRO A 448 7.29 10.77 -28.23
C PRO A 448 5.76 10.64 -28.44
N GLU A 449 5.08 9.86 -27.59
CA GLU A 449 3.62 9.79 -27.59
C GLU A 449 3.05 11.13 -27.10
N VAL A 450 1.93 11.53 -27.69
CA VAL A 450 1.26 12.77 -27.35
C VAL A 450 0.19 12.45 -26.34
N TYR A 451 0.36 12.91 -25.11
CA TYR A 451 -0.64 12.85 -24.06
C TYR A 451 -1.64 13.97 -24.28
N THR A 452 -2.83 13.62 -24.77
CA THR A 452 -3.98 14.52 -24.87
C THR A 452 -4.65 14.69 -23.51
N ALA A 453 -5.61 15.61 -23.41
CA ALA A 453 -6.44 15.76 -22.21
C ALA A 453 -7.25 14.48 -21.88
N GLU A 454 -7.53 13.62 -22.86
CA GLU A 454 -8.27 12.35 -22.67
C GLU A 454 -7.36 11.23 -22.13
N ASP A 455 -6.07 11.24 -22.48
CA ASP A 455 -5.07 10.26 -22.01
C ASP A 455 -4.74 10.39 -20.52
N LEU A 456 -5.16 11.50 -19.89
CA LEU A 456 -5.01 11.80 -18.46
C LEU A 456 -5.64 10.76 -17.52
N SER A 457 -6.58 9.96 -18.02
CA SER A 457 -7.30 9.00 -17.18
C SER A 457 -6.48 7.76 -16.82
N GLU A 458 -5.39 7.45 -17.54
CA GLU A 458 -4.64 6.19 -17.39
C GLU A 458 -3.16 6.36 -16.99
N VAL A 459 -2.56 7.54 -17.18
CA VAL A 459 -1.13 7.77 -16.92
C VAL A 459 -0.89 8.28 -15.50
N VAL A 460 -0.01 7.60 -14.77
CA VAL A 460 0.37 7.93 -13.38
C VAL A 460 1.83 8.33 -13.25
N VAL A 461 2.12 9.21 -12.29
CA VAL A 461 3.47 9.72 -12.02
C VAL A 461 4.36 8.64 -11.42
N LYS A 462 5.50 8.37 -12.05
CA LYS A 462 6.46 7.33 -11.60
C LYS A 462 7.89 7.85 -11.39
N SER A 463 8.19 9.03 -11.91
CA SER A 463 9.51 9.67 -11.82
C SER A 463 9.39 11.16 -12.11
N GLU A 464 10.46 11.91 -11.84
CA GLU A 464 10.61 13.27 -12.34
C GLU A 464 10.73 13.24 -13.86
N GLU A 465 9.92 14.04 -14.55
CA GLU A 465 9.90 14.12 -16.00
C GLU A 465 9.63 15.55 -16.46
N THR A 466 10.10 15.86 -17.67
CA THR A 466 9.83 17.13 -18.35
C THR A 466 8.91 16.89 -19.55
N TYR A 467 7.75 17.53 -19.52
CA TYR A 467 6.72 17.48 -20.55
C TYR A 467 6.77 18.76 -21.39
N TYR A 468 6.78 18.61 -22.70
CA TYR A 468 6.80 19.69 -23.68
C TYR A 468 5.43 19.82 -24.32
N ALA A 469 4.81 21.00 -24.25
CA ALA A 469 3.53 21.24 -24.91
C ALA A 469 3.67 21.23 -26.44
N ILE A 470 2.75 20.53 -27.09
CA ILE A 470 2.57 20.55 -28.54
C ILE A 470 1.45 21.54 -28.85
N VAL A 471 1.78 22.58 -29.61
CA VAL A 471 0.86 23.66 -29.96
C VAL A 471 0.70 23.73 -31.48
N GLU A 472 -0.54 23.76 -31.95
CA GLU A 472 -0.89 24.02 -33.35
C GLU A 472 -1.10 25.52 -33.55
N LYS A 473 -0.46 26.13 -34.56
CA LYS A 473 -0.58 27.57 -34.86
C LYS A 473 -1.30 27.80 -36.19
N THR A 474 -2.28 28.69 -36.20
CA THR A 474 -3.00 29.11 -37.41
C THR A 474 -2.28 30.29 -38.05
N ILE A 475 -1.69 30.10 -39.23
CA ILE A 475 -1.03 31.19 -39.97
C ILE A 475 -2.03 31.78 -40.98
N SER A 476 -2.53 32.98 -40.70
CA SER A 476 -3.33 33.77 -41.62
C SER A 476 -2.50 34.90 -42.20
N SER A 477 -1.63 34.61 -43.18
CA SER A 477 -0.93 35.67 -43.90
C SER A 477 -0.59 35.25 -45.33
N MET A 478 -0.85 36.15 -46.29
CA MET A 478 -0.38 36.04 -47.67
C MET A 478 1.16 36.10 -47.71
N ILE A 479 1.80 35.08 -48.27
CA ILE A 479 3.22 35.12 -48.60
C ILE A 479 3.35 35.75 -49.99
N THR A 480 4.01 36.91 -50.09
CA THR A 480 4.35 37.53 -51.37
C THR A 480 5.75 37.06 -51.78
N ILE A 481 5.88 36.39 -52.92
CA ILE A 481 7.18 35.98 -53.48
C ILE A 481 7.46 36.88 -54.69
N THR A 482 8.51 37.70 -54.61
CA THR A 482 9.01 38.48 -55.74
C THR A 482 10.13 37.71 -56.42
N VAL A 483 9.94 37.33 -57.68
CA VAL A 483 10.99 36.66 -58.48
C VAL A 483 11.47 37.64 -59.56
N PRO A 484 12.71 38.14 -59.50
CA PRO A 484 13.26 38.92 -60.60
C PRO A 484 13.61 37.99 -61.78
N ILE A 485 13.03 38.24 -62.95
CA ILE A 485 13.44 37.61 -64.19
C ILE A 485 14.53 38.49 -64.80
N VAL A 486 15.74 37.95 -65.00
CA VAL A 486 16.78 38.59 -65.81
C VAL A 486 16.94 37.79 -67.09
N GLN A 487 16.50 38.35 -68.21
CA GLN A 487 16.79 37.80 -69.54
C GLN A 487 18.00 38.55 -70.11
N TYR A 488 19.02 37.82 -70.55
CA TYR A 488 20.18 38.44 -71.21
C TYR A 488 19.77 38.96 -72.59
N GLY A 489 19.80 40.29 -72.75
CA GLY A 489 19.73 40.98 -74.04
C GLY A 489 18.44 41.76 -74.26
N ASN A 490 18.52 43.07 -74.01
CA ASN A 490 17.58 44.17 -74.27
C ASN A 490 16.54 44.49 -73.18
N GLU A 491 16.63 45.73 -72.69
CA GLU A 491 15.84 46.34 -71.63
C GLU A 491 14.34 46.42 -71.97
N PHE A 492 13.53 45.58 -71.32
CA PHE A 492 12.15 45.90 -70.97
C PHE A 492 11.84 45.23 -69.62
N SER A 493 11.62 46.03 -68.58
CA SER A 493 11.14 45.55 -67.28
C SER A 493 9.61 45.45 -67.34
N TYR A 494 9.08 44.24 -67.18
CA TYR A 494 7.67 44.03 -66.85
C TYR A 494 7.62 43.44 -65.44
N ASP A 495 7.05 44.18 -64.50
CA ASP A 495 6.63 43.63 -63.21
C ASP A 495 5.40 42.76 -63.43
N VAL A 496 5.58 41.43 -63.39
CA VAL A 496 4.47 40.49 -63.26
C VAL A 496 4.41 40.04 -61.81
N SER A 497 3.68 40.78 -60.98
CA SER A 497 3.32 40.33 -59.64
C SER A 497 2.18 39.30 -59.74
N SER A 498 2.48 38.02 -59.52
CA SER A 498 1.44 36.99 -59.37
C SER A 498 1.25 36.65 -57.89
N THR A 499 0.05 36.87 -57.38
CA THR A 499 -0.36 36.51 -56.02
C THR A 499 -0.77 35.03 -55.98
N PHE A 500 -0.18 34.22 -55.11
CA PHE A 500 -0.56 32.81 -54.94
C PHE A 500 -1.29 32.63 -53.60
N ASN A 501 -2.54 32.17 -53.65
CA ASN A 501 -3.23 31.73 -52.45
C ASN A 501 -2.75 30.32 -52.08
N ILE A 502 -2.04 30.19 -50.96
CA ILE A 502 -1.81 28.88 -50.34
C ILE A 502 -3.07 28.58 -49.52
N PRO A 503 -3.85 27.53 -49.82
CA PRO A 503 -5.02 27.20 -49.02
C PRO A 503 -4.59 26.89 -47.59
N ASN A 504 -5.40 27.32 -46.61
CA ASN A 504 -5.30 26.95 -45.19
C ASN A 504 -4.87 25.49 -45.04
N LYS A 505 -3.59 25.27 -44.75
CA LYS A 505 -3.08 23.96 -44.36
C LYS A 505 -2.45 24.09 -42.99
N LYS A 506 -2.73 23.08 -42.17
CA LYS A 506 -2.22 22.88 -40.83
C LYS A 506 -0.74 22.51 -40.92
N TRP A 507 0.12 23.19 -40.16
CA TRP A 507 1.57 22.91 -40.13
C TRP A 507 1.99 22.56 -38.71
N ALA A 508 2.53 21.36 -38.52
CA ALA A 508 3.35 21.03 -37.36
C ALA A 508 4.81 21.40 -37.70
N GLY A 509 5.46 22.24 -36.87
CA GLY A 509 6.86 22.65 -37.10
C GLY A 509 7.84 21.46 -36.98
N ALA A 510 9.01 21.43 -37.61
CA ALA A 510 9.70 22.33 -38.52
C ALA A 510 9.88 21.62 -39.88
N SER A 511 9.54 22.26 -40.98
CA SER A 511 9.76 21.68 -42.32
C SER A 511 10.06 22.78 -43.33
N GLN A 512 11.25 22.70 -43.94
CA GLN A 512 11.60 23.48 -45.13
C GLN A 512 10.63 23.10 -46.25
N CYS A 513 9.90 24.08 -46.79
CA CYS A 513 9.03 23.86 -47.92
C CYS A 513 9.74 24.29 -49.21
N LEU A 514 9.96 23.35 -50.13
CA LEU A 514 10.32 23.68 -51.51
C LEU A 514 9.04 24.06 -52.26
N VAL A 515 9.04 25.18 -52.96
CA VAL A 515 7.95 25.57 -53.85
C VAL A 515 8.45 25.49 -55.29
N GLU A 516 7.78 24.66 -56.09
CA GLU A 516 7.95 24.63 -57.55
C GLU A 516 6.86 25.51 -58.17
N ALA A 517 7.29 26.50 -58.96
CA ALA A 517 6.40 27.28 -59.80
C ALA A 517 6.72 26.98 -61.27
N THR A 518 5.69 26.66 -62.05
CA THR A 518 5.81 26.34 -63.47
C THR A 518 5.15 27.46 -64.28
N PHE A 519 5.93 28.11 -65.14
CA PHE A 519 5.44 29.11 -66.09
C PHE A 519 5.75 28.60 -67.51
N GLY A 520 4.73 28.05 -68.18
CA GLY A 520 4.92 27.42 -69.50
C GLY A 520 5.92 26.27 -69.45
N SER A 521 6.95 26.29 -70.31
CA SER A 521 8.00 25.27 -70.42
C SER A 521 9.17 25.42 -69.43
N TYR A 522 9.11 26.39 -68.51
CA TYR A 522 10.18 26.66 -67.56
C TYR A 522 9.74 26.32 -66.13
N THR A 523 10.56 25.54 -65.43
CA THR A 523 10.41 25.23 -64.00
C THR A 523 11.48 25.96 -63.22
N THR A 524 11.07 26.78 -62.25
CA THR A 524 11.96 27.40 -61.27
C THR A 524 11.71 26.78 -59.90
N ARG A 525 12.79 26.50 -59.16
CA ARG A 525 12.77 25.99 -57.78
C ARG A 525 13.27 27.09 -56.86
N GLY A 526 12.41 27.56 -55.97
CA GLY A 526 12.77 28.44 -54.87
C GLY A 526 12.72 27.70 -53.54
N GLN A 527 13.72 27.91 -52.68
CA GLN A 527 13.63 27.57 -51.26
C GLN A 527 12.95 28.72 -50.52
N ILE A 528 11.87 28.42 -49.79
CA ILE A 528 11.31 29.37 -48.83
C ILE A 528 11.99 29.11 -47.48
N ASN A 529 12.82 30.04 -47.04
CA ASN A 529 13.26 30.10 -45.65
C ASN A 529 12.18 30.86 -44.87
N SER A 530 11.35 30.16 -44.10
CA SER A 530 10.50 30.82 -43.11
C SER A 530 11.36 31.23 -41.92
N THR A 531 11.89 32.46 -41.94
CA THR A 531 12.35 33.11 -40.71
C THR A 531 11.13 33.74 -40.05
N LEU A 532 10.41 32.95 -39.24
CA LEU A 532 9.36 33.45 -38.35
C LEU A 532 9.74 33.10 -36.91
N LEU A 533 10.59 33.94 -36.33
CA LEU A 533 10.69 34.12 -34.88
C LEU A 533 10.49 35.62 -34.62
N PRO A 534 9.50 36.03 -33.80
CA PRO A 534 9.65 37.28 -33.09
C PRO A 534 10.74 37.11 -32.03
N SER A 535 11.64 38.07 -32.00
CA SER A 535 12.75 38.17 -31.06
C SER A 535 12.30 38.29 -29.60
N SER A 536 12.80 37.41 -28.73
CA SER A 536 13.26 37.83 -27.39
C SER A 536 14.23 36.80 -26.75
N LYS A 537 15.53 37.10 -26.86
CA LYS A 537 16.64 36.85 -25.90
C LYS A 537 16.84 35.43 -25.30
N TYR A 538 17.85 34.68 -25.78
CA TYR A 538 19.20 34.54 -25.17
C TYR A 538 20.03 33.42 -25.84
N THR A 539 21.31 33.71 -26.08
CA THR A 539 22.40 32.80 -26.48
C THR A 539 22.74 31.75 -25.42
N PRO A 540 23.39 30.64 -25.83
CA PRO A 540 24.75 30.42 -25.35
C PRO A 540 25.75 30.22 -26.50
N LYS A 541 26.88 30.92 -26.38
CA LYS A 541 28.10 30.69 -27.15
C LYS A 541 28.51 29.21 -27.06
N GLN A 542 28.67 28.56 -28.20
CA GLN A 542 29.74 27.58 -28.39
C GLN A 542 30.43 27.84 -29.73
N THR A 543 31.62 28.40 -29.64
CA THR A 543 32.65 28.38 -30.68
C THR A 543 33.14 26.95 -30.85
N PHE A 544 33.05 26.40 -32.06
CA PHE A 544 33.99 25.41 -32.54
C PHE A 544 34.83 26.07 -33.64
N SER A 545 36.11 26.30 -33.34
CA SER A 545 37.14 26.48 -34.36
C SER A 545 37.49 25.12 -34.95
N GLY A 546 37.84 25.12 -36.24
CA GLY A 546 38.30 23.93 -36.97
C GLY A 546 39.66 23.40 -36.52
#